data_AF-A0A957P197-F1
#
_entry.id   AF-A0A957P197-F1
#
_cell.length_a   1.000
_cell.length_b   1.000
_cell.length_c   1.000
_cell.angle_alpha   90.00
_cell.angle_beta   90.00
_cell.angle_gamma   90.00
#
_symmetry.space_group_name_H-M   'P 1'
#
loop_
_entity.id
_entity.type
_entity.pdbx_description
1 polymer ?
#
loop_
_entity_poly.entity_id
_entity_poly.type
_entity_poly.pdbx_seq_one_letter_code
_entity_poly.pdbx_strand_id
1 'polypeptide(L)'
;NVDNEMMVQAFNTMGEFYKIVGPDNMAGMRQVEGNGMWGGSYNNRVQAMMIDGYWRPGGTYISQPEVGENTRITWAPVPTDRKGVKVQGYGGHYVIFFKDAPNTEKMFQVSEFLNSNEACDIIFSNSGFLPGLLGYLSTVDENIYPGLKFYFDSQDTADEWSSPARCPMTDFSRTQWNELRESVYRDEMTAEAAATEFQSRLESEWEALGI
;
A
#
# COMPACT_ATOMS: atom_id res chain seq x y z
N ASN A 1 1.91 18.83 13.02
CA ASN A 1 0.49 18.87 13.38
C ASN A 1 -0.29 17.94 12.46
N VAL A 2 -0.68 16.78 12.97
CA VAL A 2 -1.55 15.78 12.32
C VAL A 2 -3.03 15.98 12.66
N ASP A 3 -3.36 16.75 13.69
CA ASP A 3 -4.74 17.18 13.97
C ASP A 3 -5.10 18.34 13.02
N ASN A 4 -5.64 17.96 11.86
CA ASN A 4 -6.06 18.88 10.82
C ASN A 4 -7.27 18.32 10.07
N GLU A 5 -7.94 19.18 9.31
CA GLU A 5 -9.17 18.84 8.58
C GLU A 5 -9.00 17.63 7.65
N MET A 6 -7.83 17.48 7.01
CA MET A 6 -7.57 16.34 6.11
C MET A 6 -7.48 15.02 6.86
N MET A 7 -6.96 15.00 8.09
CA MET A 7 -6.93 13.79 8.92
C MET A 7 -8.32 13.38 9.38
N VAL A 8 -9.15 14.36 9.79
CA VAL A 8 -10.56 14.13 10.13
C VAL A 8 -11.32 13.54 8.95
N GLN A 9 -11.16 14.13 7.76
CA GLN A 9 -11.76 13.60 6.54
C GLN A 9 -11.26 12.20 6.18
N ALA A 10 -9.98 11.91 6.41
CA ALA A 10 -9.40 10.59 6.15
C ALA A 10 -10.05 9.52 7.04
N PHE A 11 -10.20 9.77 8.34
CA PHE A 11 -10.89 8.87 9.26
C PHE A 11 -12.36 8.65 8.86
N ASN A 12 -13.08 9.71 8.51
CA ASN A 12 -14.47 9.62 8.07
C ASN A 12 -14.62 8.83 6.77
N THR A 13 -13.89 9.22 5.72
CA THR A 13 -14.02 8.65 4.37
C THR A 13 -13.65 7.17 4.35
N MET A 14 -12.56 6.78 5.03
CA MET A 14 -12.19 5.36 5.08
C MET A 14 -13.20 4.53 5.88
N GLY A 15 -13.85 5.12 6.88
CA GLY A 15 -14.87 4.46 7.69
C GLY A 15 -16.17 4.19 6.95
N GLU A 16 -16.52 4.97 5.92
CA GLU A 16 -17.80 4.80 5.20
C GLU A 16 -17.97 3.37 4.65
N PHE A 17 -16.92 2.80 4.05
CA PHE A 17 -16.97 1.42 3.54
C PHE A 17 -17.16 0.40 4.66
N TYR A 18 -16.50 0.59 5.80
CA TYR A 18 -16.62 -0.29 6.96
C TYR A 18 -18.00 -0.17 7.62
N LYS A 19 -18.61 1.01 7.63
CA LYS A 19 -19.96 1.23 8.16
C LYS A 19 -21.04 0.62 7.27
N ILE A 20 -20.85 0.58 5.96
CA ILE A 20 -21.77 -0.08 5.02
C ILE A 20 -21.74 -1.60 5.21
N VAL A 21 -20.55 -2.20 5.30
CA VAL A 21 -20.41 -3.67 5.40
C VAL A 21 -20.55 -4.18 6.84
N GLY A 22 -20.17 -3.36 7.81
CA GLY A 22 -19.97 -3.71 9.21
C GLY A 22 -18.50 -4.08 9.49
N PRO A 23 -17.84 -3.46 10.49
CA PRO A 23 -16.42 -3.70 10.76
C PRO A 23 -16.12 -5.16 11.13
N ASP A 24 -17.01 -5.84 11.85
CA ASP A 24 -16.85 -7.25 12.20
C ASP A 24 -17.05 -8.19 11.01
N ASN A 25 -17.94 -7.83 10.07
CA ASN A 25 -18.09 -8.59 8.82
C ASN A 25 -16.84 -8.46 7.95
N MET A 26 -16.26 -7.25 7.88
CA MET A 26 -14.98 -7.03 7.19
C MET A 26 -13.85 -7.82 7.85
N ALA A 27 -13.77 -7.82 9.18
CA ALA A 27 -12.79 -8.61 9.92
C ALA A 27 -12.98 -10.11 9.66
N GLY A 28 -14.22 -10.63 9.77
CA GLY A 28 -14.55 -12.03 9.52
C GLY A 28 -14.22 -12.47 8.10
N MET A 29 -14.53 -11.64 7.10
CA MET A 29 -14.17 -11.90 5.69
C MET A 29 -12.66 -12.11 5.51
N ARG A 30 -11.84 -11.33 6.23
CA ARG A 30 -10.37 -11.45 6.20
C ARG A 30 -9.83 -12.70 6.91
N GLN A 31 -10.57 -13.27 7.86
CA GLN A 31 -10.18 -14.49 8.58
C GLN A 31 -10.45 -15.77 7.78
N VAL A 32 -11.26 -15.71 6.71
CA VAL A 32 -11.45 -16.86 5.81
C VAL A 32 -10.11 -17.21 5.16
N GLU A 33 -9.78 -18.50 5.16
CA GLU A 33 -8.55 -19.01 4.56
C GLU A 33 -8.39 -18.52 3.11
N GLY A 34 -7.22 -17.98 2.79
CA GLY A 34 -6.93 -17.39 1.49
C GLY A 34 -7.41 -15.95 1.28
N ASN A 35 -8.25 -15.36 2.14
CA ASN A 35 -8.73 -13.98 1.98
C ASN A 35 -7.88 -12.91 2.67
N GLY A 36 -7.18 -13.28 3.76
CA GLY A 36 -6.48 -12.34 4.62
C GLY A 36 -5.17 -11.79 4.03
N MET A 37 -4.58 -12.49 3.05
CA MET A 37 -3.35 -12.07 2.38
C MET A 37 -3.61 -11.03 1.29
N TRP A 38 -2.54 -10.46 0.76
CA TRP A 38 -2.57 -9.33 -0.18
C TRP A 38 -3.30 -9.70 -1.48
N GLY A 39 -4.51 -9.16 -1.62
CA GLY A 39 -5.44 -9.41 -2.73
C GLY A 39 -6.03 -10.82 -2.79
N GLY A 40 -5.90 -11.62 -1.72
CA GLY A 40 -6.50 -12.94 -1.64
C GLY A 40 -8.03 -12.93 -1.77
N SER A 41 -8.69 -12.01 -1.06
CA SER A 41 -10.13 -11.78 -1.17
C SER A 41 -10.58 -11.32 -2.57
N TYR A 42 -9.72 -10.59 -3.29
CA TYR A 42 -9.99 -10.15 -4.66
C TYR A 42 -9.88 -11.34 -5.63
N ASN A 43 -8.81 -12.12 -5.51
CA ASN A 43 -8.60 -13.34 -6.28
C ASN A 43 -9.71 -14.37 -6.05
N ASN A 44 -10.20 -14.49 -4.82
CA ASN A 44 -11.34 -15.35 -4.46
C ASN A 44 -12.70 -14.76 -4.85
N ARG A 45 -12.73 -13.58 -5.49
CA ARG A 45 -13.93 -12.89 -5.96
C ARG A 45 -14.92 -12.52 -4.85
N VAL A 46 -14.42 -12.41 -3.62
CA VAL A 46 -15.17 -11.94 -2.44
C VAL A 46 -15.12 -10.41 -2.35
N GLN A 47 -14.02 -9.81 -2.82
CA GLN A 47 -13.82 -8.37 -2.88
C GLN A 47 -13.81 -7.88 -4.32
N ALA A 48 -14.73 -6.99 -4.69
CA ALA A 48 -14.83 -6.47 -6.06
C ALA A 48 -13.78 -5.39 -6.39
N MET A 49 -13.35 -4.60 -5.40
CA MET A 49 -12.39 -3.50 -5.56
C MET A 49 -11.46 -3.42 -4.35
N MET A 50 -10.19 -3.09 -4.57
CA MET A 50 -9.19 -2.88 -3.54
C MET A 50 -8.22 -1.77 -3.92
N ILE A 51 -7.55 -1.18 -2.93
CA ILE A 51 -6.40 -0.31 -3.14
C ILE A 51 -5.15 -1.20 -3.01
N ASP A 52 -4.37 -1.31 -4.08
CA ASP A 52 -3.16 -2.15 -4.14
C ASP A 52 -2.09 -1.54 -5.06
N GLY A 53 -0.88 -2.11 -5.01
CA GLY A 53 0.28 -1.66 -5.78
C GLY A 53 0.42 -2.29 -7.15
N TYR A 54 1.50 -1.88 -7.85
CA TYR A 54 1.84 -2.30 -9.20
C TYR A 54 2.03 -3.81 -9.39
N TRP A 55 2.24 -4.56 -8.31
CA TRP A 55 2.35 -6.01 -8.36
C TRP A 55 1.01 -6.70 -8.66
N ARG A 56 -0.12 -5.98 -8.50
CA ARG A 56 -1.45 -6.56 -8.60
C ARG A 56 -1.82 -7.10 -9.98
N PRO A 57 -1.59 -6.38 -11.10
CA PRO A 57 -1.89 -6.88 -12.45
C PRO A 57 -1.25 -8.25 -12.73
N GLY A 58 0.07 -8.36 -12.56
CA GLY A 58 0.79 -9.60 -12.79
C GLY A 58 0.50 -10.65 -11.72
N GLY A 59 0.47 -10.27 -10.43
CA GLY A 59 0.20 -11.19 -9.33
C GLY A 59 -1.17 -11.86 -9.43
N THR A 60 -2.23 -11.14 -9.83
CA THR A 60 -3.53 -11.76 -10.12
C THR A 60 -3.44 -12.66 -11.34
N TYR A 61 -2.91 -12.16 -12.46
CA TYR A 61 -2.87 -12.92 -13.70
C TYR A 61 -2.12 -14.24 -13.57
N ILE A 62 -1.02 -14.26 -12.81
CA ILE A 62 -0.22 -15.47 -12.57
C ILE A 62 -0.96 -16.45 -11.64
N SER A 63 -1.60 -15.95 -10.58
CA SER A 63 -2.23 -16.82 -9.57
C SER A 63 -3.65 -17.28 -9.92
N GLN A 64 -4.42 -16.45 -10.62
CA GLN A 64 -5.80 -16.67 -11.04
C GLN A 64 -6.05 -15.98 -12.40
N PRO A 65 -5.59 -16.56 -13.53
CA PRO A 65 -5.62 -15.92 -14.84
C PRO A 65 -7.00 -15.39 -15.25
N GLU A 66 -8.06 -16.12 -14.95
CA GLU A 66 -9.42 -15.75 -15.32
C GLU A 66 -9.95 -14.52 -14.54
N VAL A 67 -9.37 -14.23 -13.37
CA VAL A 67 -9.58 -12.97 -12.64
C VAL A 67 -8.65 -11.89 -13.20
N GLY A 68 -7.41 -12.24 -13.53
CA GLY A 68 -6.40 -11.34 -14.09
C GLY A 68 -6.82 -10.71 -15.42
N GLU A 69 -7.39 -11.50 -16.33
CA GLU A 69 -7.92 -11.05 -17.62
C GLU A 69 -8.94 -9.90 -17.49
N ASN A 70 -9.70 -9.94 -16.40
CA ASN A 70 -10.77 -8.99 -16.10
C ASN A 70 -10.33 -7.87 -15.15
N THR A 71 -9.08 -7.90 -14.67
CA THR A 71 -8.56 -6.88 -13.76
C THR A 71 -8.47 -5.53 -14.47
N ARG A 72 -8.94 -4.48 -13.80
CA ARG A 72 -8.86 -3.09 -14.25
C ARG A 72 -8.32 -2.25 -13.12
N ILE A 73 -7.45 -1.31 -13.45
CA ILE A 73 -6.77 -0.44 -12.51
C ILE A 73 -7.18 1.02 -12.81
N THR A 74 -7.40 1.79 -11.76
CA THR A 74 -7.67 3.22 -11.81
C THR A 74 -7.17 3.88 -10.53
N TRP A 75 -7.26 5.20 -10.47
CA TRP A 75 -6.86 6.01 -9.31
C TRP A 75 -7.62 5.62 -8.03
N ALA A 76 -6.92 5.73 -6.89
CA ALA A 76 -7.53 5.53 -5.59
C ALA A 76 -8.68 6.53 -5.37
N PRO A 77 -9.74 6.14 -4.62
CA PRO A 77 -10.78 7.08 -4.23
C PRO A 77 -10.20 8.20 -3.35
N VAL A 78 -10.72 9.40 -3.54
CA VAL A 78 -10.36 10.59 -2.76
C VAL A 78 -11.64 11.19 -2.16
N PRO A 79 -11.54 11.90 -1.01
CA PRO A 79 -12.67 12.62 -0.45
C PRO A 79 -13.32 13.59 -1.44
N THR A 80 -14.60 13.92 -1.23
CA THR A 80 -15.42 14.68 -2.19
C THR A 80 -14.83 16.05 -2.55
N ASP A 81 -14.22 16.74 -1.59
CA ASP A 81 -13.56 18.04 -1.78
C ASP A 81 -12.27 17.93 -2.64
N ARG A 82 -11.68 16.74 -2.74
CA ARG A 82 -10.52 16.42 -3.58
C ARG A 82 -10.89 15.71 -4.88
N LYS A 83 -12.17 15.74 -5.27
CA LYS A 83 -12.66 15.04 -6.47
C LYS A 83 -11.79 15.31 -7.70
N GLY A 84 -11.31 14.24 -8.32
CA GLY A 84 -10.52 14.29 -9.54
C GLY A 84 -9.01 14.35 -9.32
N VAL A 85 -8.55 14.57 -8.09
CA VAL A 85 -7.12 14.50 -7.75
C VAL A 85 -6.63 13.05 -7.89
N LYS A 86 -5.56 12.89 -8.66
CA LYS A 86 -4.89 11.61 -8.92
C LYS A 86 -3.72 11.43 -7.97
N VAL A 87 -3.97 10.71 -6.88
CA VAL A 87 -2.96 10.43 -5.86
C VAL A 87 -2.17 9.16 -6.19
N GLN A 88 -0.85 9.23 -6.12
CA GLN A 88 0.03 8.09 -6.29
C GLN A 88 0.94 7.89 -5.06
N GLY A 89 0.87 6.70 -4.49
CA GLY A 89 1.83 6.23 -3.52
C GLY A 89 3.06 5.66 -4.22
N TYR A 90 4.26 6.02 -3.77
CA TYR A 90 5.50 5.36 -4.20
C TYR A 90 6.24 4.73 -3.02
N GLY A 91 6.95 3.66 -3.32
CA GLY A 91 7.68 2.84 -2.37
C GLY A 91 8.40 1.73 -3.11
N GLY A 92 8.93 0.76 -2.36
CA GLY A 92 9.65 -0.35 -2.97
C GLY A 92 10.03 -1.43 -1.98
N HIS A 93 10.51 -2.52 -2.55
CA HIS A 93 11.16 -3.61 -1.82
C HIS A 93 12.66 -3.43 -2.01
N TYR A 94 13.41 -3.47 -0.91
CA TYR A 94 14.83 -3.15 -0.89
C TYR A 94 15.64 -4.36 -0.48
N VAL A 95 16.84 -4.50 -1.05
CA VAL A 95 17.88 -5.32 -0.43
C VAL A 95 18.49 -4.49 0.70
N ILE A 96 18.33 -4.96 1.94
CA ILE A 96 18.77 -4.26 3.14
C ILE A 96 19.96 -5.00 3.75
N PHE A 97 21.05 -4.28 4.00
CA PHE A 97 22.18 -4.80 4.77
C PHE A 97 22.13 -4.27 6.19
N PHE A 98 22.14 -5.17 7.18
CA PHE A 98 22.31 -4.75 8.56
C PHE A 98 23.76 -4.34 8.79
N LYS A 99 23.97 -3.22 9.49
CA LYS A 99 25.29 -2.61 9.73
C LYS A 99 26.31 -3.62 10.28
N ASP A 100 25.86 -4.47 11.19
CA ASP A 100 26.69 -5.44 11.91
C ASP A 100 26.50 -6.88 11.40
N ALA A 101 25.86 -7.08 10.25
CA ALA A 101 25.70 -8.40 9.66
C ALA A 101 27.06 -8.97 9.23
N PRO A 102 27.35 -10.26 9.51
CA PRO A 102 28.49 -10.91 8.92
C PRO A 102 28.25 -11.10 7.41
N ASN A 103 29.33 -11.10 6.61
CA ASN A 103 29.31 -11.35 5.16
C ASN A 103 28.64 -10.27 4.28
N THR A 104 28.60 -9.00 4.70
CA THR A 104 28.01 -7.91 3.92
C THR A 104 28.56 -7.81 2.49
N GLU A 105 29.85 -8.03 2.27
CA GLU A 105 30.45 -8.03 0.93
C GLU A 105 29.89 -9.13 0.01
N LYS A 106 29.66 -10.34 0.54
CA LYS A 106 29.03 -11.43 -0.24
C LYS A 106 27.57 -11.10 -0.53
N MET A 107 26.87 -10.50 0.43
CA MET A 107 25.48 -10.08 0.22
C MET A 107 25.37 -8.93 -0.79
N PHE A 108 26.39 -8.10 -0.91
CA PHE A 108 26.47 -7.11 -1.99
C PHE A 108 26.48 -7.78 -3.36
N GLN A 109 27.27 -8.85 -3.57
CA GLN A 109 27.28 -9.59 -4.83
C GLN A 109 25.92 -10.22 -5.17
N VAL A 110 25.21 -10.72 -4.14
CA VAL A 110 23.82 -11.21 -4.32
C VAL A 110 22.90 -10.06 -4.74
N SER A 111 23.07 -8.87 -4.16
CA SER A 111 22.29 -7.70 -4.54
C SER A 111 22.53 -7.26 -5.98
N GLU A 112 23.79 -7.34 -6.46
CA GLU A 112 24.12 -7.08 -7.86
C GLU A 112 23.42 -8.08 -8.78
N PHE A 113 23.44 -9.37 -8.43
CA PHE A 113 22.72 -10.39 -9.18
C PHE A 113 21.21 -10.12 -9.24
N LEU A 114 20.57 -9.78 -8.11
CA LEU A 114 19.14 -9.46 -8.05
C LEU A 114 18.75 -8.25 -8.93
N ASN A 115 19.70 -7.40 -9.29
CA ASN A 115 19.52 -6.25 -10.19
C ASN A 115 20.06 -6.52 -11.61
N SER A 116 20.28 -7.77 -11.99
CA SER A 116 20.49 -8.15 -13.39
C SER A 116 19.14 -8.29 -14.12
N ASN A 117 19.13 -8.06 -15.45
CA ASN A 117 17.93 -8.26 -16.26
C ASN A 117 17.38 -9.68 -16.11
N GLU A 118 18.24 -10.70 -16.11
CA GLU A 118 17.84 -12.10 -15.91
C GLU A 118 17.07 -12.32 -14.60
N ALA A 119 17.58 -11.78 -13.49
CA ALA A 119 16.91 -11.90 -12.19
C ALA A 119 15.60 -11.11 -12.16
N CYS A 120 15.60 -9.92 -12.77
CA CYS A 120 14.41 -9.08 -12.91
C CYS A 120 13.30 -9.77 -13.72
N ASP A 121 13.64 -10.43 -14.83
CA ASP A 121 12.73 -11.23 -15.65
C ASP A 121 12.13 -12.38 -14.84
N ILE A 122 12.97 -13.11 -14.08
CA ILE A 122 12.51 -14.21 -13.22
C ILE A 122 11.51 -13.69 -12.18
N ILE A 123 11.84 -12.58 -11.49
CA ILE A 123 10.97 -11.99 -10.46
C ILE A 123 9.63 -11.57 -11.09
N PHE A 124 9.68 -10.83 -12.19
CA PHE A 124 8.49 -10.26 -12.82
C PHE A 124 7.57 -11.35 -13.40
N SER A 125 8.13 -12.34 -14.09
CA SER A 125 7.36 -13.44 -14.68
C SER A 125 6.72 -14.39 -13.65
N ASN A 126 7.31 -14.53 -12.46
CA ASN A 126 6.80 -15.44 -11.43
C ASN A 126 5.88 -14.77 -10.40
N SER A 127 5.96 -13.44 -10.24
CA SER A 127 5.19 -12.75 -9.18
C SER A 127 4.40 -11.54 -9.66
N GLY A 128 4.70 -11.01 -10.86
CA GLY A 128 4.17 -9.73 -11.32
C GLY A 128 4.80 -8.52 -10.65
N PHE A 129 5.77 -8.69 -9.75
CA PHE A 129 6.48 -7.58 -9.13
C PHE A 129 7.41 -6.96 -10.17
N LEU A 130 7.18 -5.68 -10.49
CA LEU A 130 8.09 -4.86 -11.28
C LEU A 130 9.36 -4.54 -10.49
N PRO A 131 10.53 -4.98 -10.95
CA PRO A 131 11.81 -4.56 -10.40
C PRO A 131 12.05 -3.08 -10.66
N GLY A 132 12.49 -2.34 -9.65
CA GLY A 132 12.70 -0.88 -9.71
C GLY A 132 13.95 -0.42 -10.47
N LEU A 133 14.45 -1.19 -11.44
CA LEU A 133 15.63 -0.87 -12.23
C LEU A 133 15.21 -0.14 -13.52
N LEU A 134 15.54 1.14 -13.65
CA LEU A 134 15.11 1.99 -14.78
C LEU A 134 15.44 1.38 -16.16
N GLY A 135 16.64 0.82 -16.31
CA GLY A 135 17.07 0.21 -17.57
C GLY A 135 16.33 -1.09 -17.92
N TYR A 136 15.76 -1.78 -16.93
CA TYR A 136 14.90 -2.94 -17.13
C TYR A 136 13.46 -2.51 -17.41
N LEU A 137 12.94 -1.51 -16.68
CA LEU A 137 11.58 -1.02 -16.88
C LEU A 137 11.34 -0.50 -18.30
N SER A 138 12.36 0.06 -18.97
CA SER A 138 12.27 0.49 -20.36
C SER A 138 12.16 -0.65 -21.39
N THR A 139 12.41 -1.90 -20.98
CA THR A 139 12.29 -3.08 -21.84
C THR A 139 11.03 -3.89 -21.58
N VAL A 140 10.29 -3.61 -20.51
CA VAL A 140 9.08 -4.34 -20.13
C VAL A 140 7.93 -3.98 -21.08
N ASP A 141 7.21 -5.00 -21.56
CA ASP A 141 5.91 -4.79 -22.21
C ASP A 141 4.86 -4.40 -21.17
N GLU A 142 4.52 -3.11 -21.13
CA GLU A 142 3.51 -2.55 -20.23
C GLU A 142 2.09 -3.11 -20.46
N ASN A 143 1.84 -3.83 -21.55
CA ASN A 143 0.55 -4.43 -21.87
C ASN A 143 0.47 -5.93 -21.55
N ILE A 144 1.56 -6.54 -21.07
CA ILE A 144 1.62 -8.00 -20.81
C ILE A 144 0.57 -8.46 -19.80
N TYR A 145 0.22 -7.61 -18.84
CA TYR A 145 -0.83 -7.86 -17.85
C TYR A 145 -1.91 -6.77 -17.90
N PRO A 146 -3.20 -7.13 -17.91
CA PRO A 146 -4.29 -6.15 -17.90
C PRO A 146 -4.18 -5.15 -16.74
N GLY A 147 -4.11 -3.87 -17.08
CA GLY A 147 -3.98 -2.77 -16.12
C GLY A 147 -2.56 -2.41 -15.71
N LEU A 148 -1.53 -3.14 -16.15
CA LEU A 148 -0.13 -2.81 -15.85
C LEU A 148 0.27 -1.45 -16.41
N LYS A 149 -0.10 -1.16 -17.67
CA LYS A 149 0.15 0.13 -18.33
C LYS A 149 -0.27 1.35 -17.50
N PHE A 150 -1.34 1.24 -16.72
CA PHE A 150 -1.75 2.32 -15.81
C PHE A 150 -0.62 2.76 -14.88
N TYR A 151 0.19 1.84 -14.34
CA TYR A 151 1.28 2.17 -13.42
C TYR A 151 2.51 2.76 -14.12
N PHE A 152 2.70 2.48 -15.41
CA PHE A 152 3.70 3.18 -16.22
C PHE A 152 3.23 4.61 -16.51
N ASP A 153 1.99 4.76 -16.96
CA ASP A 153 1.39 6.07 -17.27
C ASP A 153 1.17 6.93 -16.02
N SER A 154 0.95 6.33 -14.84
CA SER A 154 0.67 7.06 -13.61
C SER A 154 1.86 7.91 -13.16
N GLN A 155 3.08 7.53 -13.56
CA GLN A 155 4.32 8.28 -13.31
C GLN A 155 4.24 9.74 -13.80
N ASP A 156 3.63 9.94 -14.96
CA ASP A 156 3.54 11.25 -15.60
C ASP A 156 2.17 11.93 -15.41
N THR A 157 1.17 11.18 -14.95
CA THR A 157 -0.23 11.65 -14.91
C THR A 157 -0.80 11.83 -13.52
N ALA A 158 -0.09 11.43 -12.47
CA ALA A 158 -0.45 11.71 -11.08
C ALA A 158 -0.29 13.21 -10.77
N ASP A 159 -1.25 13.75 -10.02
CA ASP A 159 -1.20 15.15 -9.56
C ASP A 159 -0.33 15.27 -8.29
N GLU A 160 -0.29 14.20 -7.49
CA GLU A 160 0.41 14.16 -6.22
C GLU A 160 1.16 12.86 -6.01
N TRP A 161 2.40 12.97 -5.52
CA TRP A 161 3.25 11.86 -5.14
C TRP A 161 3.48 11.89 -3.65
N SER A 162 3.23 10.76 -2.99
CA SER A 162 3.53 10.60 -1.59
C SER A 162 4.22 9.27 -1.33
N SER A 163 5.19 9.30 -0.41
CA SER A 163 5.74 8.10 0.20
C SER A 163 5.53 8.17 1.70
N PRO A 164 5.45 7.03 2.40
CA PRO A 164 5.40 7.03 3.85
C PRO A 164 6.59 7.82 4.41
N ALA A 165 6.30 8.94 5.10
CA ALA A 165 7.31 9.69 5.81
C ALA A 165 7.98 8.78 6.84
N ARG A 166 9.31 8.76 6.85
CA ARG A 166 10.08 7.95 7.80
C ARG A 166 10.67 8.85 8.88
N CYS A 167 10.27 8.60 10.11
CA CYS A 167 10.84 9.17 11.33
C CYS A 167 11.01 8.08 12.40
N PRO A 168 11.71 8.34 13.52
CA PRO A 168 11.86 7.39 14.62
C PRO A 168 10.52 6.84 15.17
N MET A 169 9.43 7.60 15.00
CA MET A 169 8.09 7.24 15.45
C MET A 169 7.21 6.60 14.37
N THR A 170 7.75 6.23 13.20
CA THR A 170 6.92 5.74 12.08
C THR A 170 6.05 4.55 12.49
N ASP A 171 6.63 3.55 13.14
CA ASP A 171 5.90 2.36 13.56
C ASP A 171 4.88 2.68 14.66
N PHE A 172 5.26 3.52 15.62
CA PHE A 172 4.34 3.99 16.66
C PHE A 172 3.15 4.72 16.05
N SER A 173 3.39 5.71 15.19
CA SER A 173 2.35 6.49 14.53
C SER A 173 1.39 5.64 13.71
N ARG A 174 1.91 4.62 13.00
CA ARG A 174 1.09 3.67 12.25
C ARG A 174 0.20 2.84 13.17
N THR A 175 0.73 2.35 14.29
CA THR A 175 -0.05 1.58 15.27
C THR A 175 -1.16 2.44 15.87
N GLN A 176 -0.85 3.66 16.33
CA GLN A 176 -1.85 4.57 16.89
C GLN A 176 -2.93 4.94 15.88
N TRP A 177 -2.54 5.23 14.63
CA TRP A 177 -3.50 5.50 13.56
C TRP A 177 -4.41 4.30 13.26
N ASN A 178 -3.87 3.07 13.26
CA ASN A 178 -4.66 1.85 13.05
C ASN A 178 -5.67 1.60 14.18
N GLU A 179 -5.31 1.88 15.43
CA GLU A 179 -6.24 1.74 16.56
C GLU A 179 -7.36 2.79 16.48
N LEU A 180 -6.99 4.05 16.27
CA LEU A 180 -7.95 5.15 16.26
C LEU A 180 -8.93 5.06 15.09
N ARG A 181 -8.46 4.68 13.89
CA ARG A 181 -9.38 4.46 12.77
C ARG A 181 -10.38 3.34 13.06
N GLU A 182 -9.99 2.26 13.73
CA GLU A 182 -10.91 1.16 14.06
C GLU A 182 -12.00 1.63 15.04
N SER A 183 -11.66 2.45 16.03
CA SER A 183 -12.67 3.06 16.91
C SER A 183 -13.62 3.98 16.15
N VAL A 184 -13.14 4.73 15.14
CA VAL A 184 -14.01 5.52 14.26
C VAL A 184 -14.92 4.61 13.41
N TYR A 185 -14.39 3.50 12.90
CA TYR A 185 -15.17 2.56 12.08
C TYR A 185 -16.26 1.85 12.88
N ARG A 186 -16.06 1.71 14.19
CA ARG A 186 -16.99 1.10 15.15
C ARG A 186 -17.92 2.09 15.83
N ASP A 187 -17.88 3.36 15.43
CA ASP A 187 -18.62 4.47 16.04
C ASP A 187 -18.36 4.64 17.56
N GLU A 188 -17.19 4.19 18.03
CA GLU A 188 -16.73 4.35 19.42
C GLU A 188 -16.11 5.74 19.66
N MET A 189 -15.68 6.40 18.57
CA MET A 189 -15.03 7.71 18.59
C MET A 189 -15.38 8.49 17.32
N THR A 190 -15.53 9.82 17.40
CA THR A 190 -15.67 10.65 16.20
C THR A 190 -14.32 10.86 15.52
N ALA A 191 -14.32 11.21 14.23
CA ALA A 191 -13.08 11.47 13.50
C ALA A 191 -12.29 12.68 14.07
N GLU A 192 -12.99 13.70 14.57
CA GLU A 192 -12.36 14.86 15.23
C GLU A 192 -11.67 14.43 16.53
N ALA A 193 -12.38 13.67 17.38
CA ALA A 193 -11.80 13.14 18.60
C ALA A 193 -10.59 12.23 18.32
N ALA A 194 -10.67 11.41 17.26
CA ALA A 194 -9.56 10.57 16.83
C ALA A 194 -8.36 11.37 16.31
N ALA A 195 -8.57 12.45 15.57
CA ALA A 195 -7.48 13.31 15.09
C ALA A 195 -6.77 14.04 16.24
N THR A 196 -7.53 14.59 17.18
CA THR A 196 -6.99 15.23 18.39
C THR A 196 -6.24 14.22 19.28
N GLU A 197 -6.83 13.05 19.52
CA GLU A 197 -6.18 11.96 20.26
C GLU A 197 -4.91 11.49 19.57
N PHE A 198 -4.93 11.38 18.23
CA PHE A 198 -3.75 10.99 17.47
C PHE A 198 -2.60 11.98 17.68
N GLN A 199 -2.86 13.28 17.54
CA GLN A 199 -1.85 14.32 17.80
C GLN A 199 -1.32 14.22 19.23
N SER A 200 -2.19 14.07 20.23
CA SER A 200 -1.79 13.96 21.64
C SER A 200 -0.89 12.76 21.91
N ARG A 201 -1.21 11.58 21.35
CA ARG A 201 -0.38 10.38 21.49
C ARG A 201 0.99 10.56 20.84
N LEU A 202 1.05 11.21 19.67
CA LEU A 202 2.31 11.49 18.99
C LEU A 202 3.16 12.51 19.77
N GLU A 203 2.57 13.55 20.34
CA GLU A 203 3.31 14.51 21.17
C GLU A 203 3.87 13.85 22.43
N SER A 204 3.05 13.03 23.10
CA SER A 204 3.48 12.31 24.31
C SER A 204 4.65 11.37 24.05
N GLU A 205 4.61 10.61 22.94
CA GLU A 205 5.70 9.72 22.57
C GLU A 205 6.94 10.50 22.09
N TRP A 206 6.75 11.62 21.37
CA TRP A 206 7.86 12.49 20.97
C TRP A 206 8.62 13.00 22.20
N GLU A 207 7.90 13.48 23.22
CA GLU A 207 8.47 13.91 24.50
C GLU A 207 9.17 12.75 25.24
N ALA A 208 8.55 11.57 25.28
CA ALA A 208 9.10 10.40 25.96
C ALA A 208 10.41 9.89 25.32
N LEU A 209 10.54 10.01 23.99
CA LEU A 209 11.74 9.64 23.25
C LEU A 209 12.88 10.66 23.42
N GLY A 210 12.59 11.88 23.86
CA GLY A 210 13.60 12.92 24.08
C GLY A 210 14.35 13.35 22.82
N ILE A 211 13.69 13.24 21.65
CA ILE A 211 14.20 13.62 20.33
C ILE A 211 13.68 14.98 19.86
#